data_AF-A0A1E5BJX0-F1
#
_entry.id   AF-A0A1E5BJX0-F1
#
_cell.length_a   1.000
_cell.length_b   1.000
_cell.length_c   1.000
_cell.angle_alpha   90.00
_cell.angle_beta   90.00
_cell.angle_gamma   90.00
#
_symmetry.space_group_name_H-M   'P 1'
#
loop_
_entity.id
_entity.type
_entity.pdbx_description
1 polymer ?
#
loop_
_entity_poly.entity_id
_entity_poly.type
_entity_poly.pdbx_seq_one_letter_code
_entity_poly.pdbx_strand_id
1 'polypeptide(L)'
;MKKWIVILFALLPSLALAAGGNVHLDKANNDLSDQASLQNGAKLFMNYCFACHGTQYQRYERVAKDIGIPLDLMKENLMFDPEAKIGDLMVSAIPQDSAAKWFGGPPPDLTLVARVRGTDWLYTYLRSFYTDSSRPFGVNNIVFPSVGMPHVLEELQGIPEPVYETKIVDGVEHKTVVGVKTDGSGELNTEEYDSAVRDLVNFLEYSGDPVKLERHALGWWVMAFLVIFTIVVVLLKKEYWRDVH
;
A
#
# COMPACT_ATOMS: atom_id res chain seq x y z
N MET A 1 41.56 17.83 -2.86
CA MET A 1 41.47 16.42 -2.41
C MET A 1 40.40 16.20 -1.34
N LYS A 2 40.35 16.94 -0.22
CA LYS A 2 39.30 16.79 0.81
C LYS A 2 37.84 16.89 0.31
N LYS A 3 37.55 17.77 -0.67
CA LYS A 3 36.18 17.95 -1.21
C LYS A 3 35.67 16.74 -2.01
N TRP A 4 36.55 16.04 -2.72
CA TRP A 4 36.18 14.85 -3.52
C TRP A 4 35.87 13.64 -2.64
N ILE A 5 36.58 13.48 -1.52
CA ILE A 5 36.34 12.42 -0.53
C ILE A 5 34.97 12.60 0.14
N VAL A 6 34.59 13.84 0.46
CA VAL A 6 33.27 14.16 1.05
C VAL A 6 32.13 13.89 0.06
N ILE A 7 32.30 14.22 -1.22
CA ILE A 7 31.31 13.92 -2.27
C ILE A 7 31.17 12.40 -2.46
N LEU A 8 32.29 11.67 -2.46
CA LEU A 8 32.27 10.21 -2.58
C LEU A 8 31.58 9.54 -1.38
N PHE A 9 31.82 10.04 -0.16
CA PHE A 9 31.13 9.58 1.05
C PHE A 9 29.65 9.96 1.11
N ALA A 10 29.27 11.10 0.54
CA ALA A 10 27.87 11.50 0.43
C ALA A 10 27.07 10.66 -0.59
N LEU A 11 27.75 10.06 -1.58
CA LEU A 11 27.15 9.20 -2.62
C LEU A 11 27.17 7.71 -2.28
N LEU A 12 27.85 7.30 -1.21
CA LEU A 12 27.90 5.92 -0.74
C LEU A 12 26.51 5.32 -0.38
N PRO A 13 25.55 6.06 0.20
CA PRO A 13 24.20 5.54 0.47
C PRO A 13 23.39 5.19 -0.79
N SER A 14 23.69 5.79 -1.94
CA SER A 14 23.01 5.52 -3.22
C SER A 14 23.36 4.16 -3.85
N LEU A 15 24.32 3.42 -3.29
CA LEU A 15 24.73 2.10 -3.77
C LEU A 15 24.04 0.93 -3.04
N ALA A 16 23.06 1.22 -2.18
CA ALA A 16 22.24 0.20 -1.56
C ALA A 16 21.32 -0.47 -2.61
N LEU A 17 21.81 -1.54 -3.22
CA LEU A 17 20.99 -2.47 -4.02
C LEU A 17 20.14 -3.30 -3.05
N ALA A 18 18.84 -3.03 -3.03
CA ALA A 18 17.90 -3.85 -2.26
C ALA A 18 17.83 -5.26 -2.86
N ALA A 19 18.29 -6.26 -2.12
CA ALA A 19 18.13 -7.67 -2.44
C ALA A 19 16.69 -8.13 -2.10
N GLY A 20 15.70 -7.66 -2.85
CA GLY A 20 14.34 -8.19 -2.84
C GLY A 20 14.18 -9.19 -3.98
N GLY A 21 13.52 -10.33 -3.73
CA GLY A 21 13.20 -11.31 -4.77
C GLY A 21 12.53 -10.64 -5.97
N ASN A 22 13.03 -10.92 -7.18
CA ASN A 22 12.59 -10.34 -8.45
C ASN A 22 11.19 -10.87 -8.87
N VAL A 23 10.16 -10.57 -8.08
CA VAL A 23 8.77 -10.72 -8.53
C VAL A 23 8.38 -9.45 -9.27
N HIS A 24 7.82 -9.60 -10.48
CA HIS A 24 7.30 -8.47 -11.23
C HIS A 24 6.17 -7.81 -10.43
N LEU A 25 6.25 -6.49 -10.25
CA LEU A 25 5.20 -5.72 -9.61
C LEU A 25 4.55 -4.82 -10.65
N ASP A 26 3.25 -5.01 -10.83
CA ASP A 26 2.43 -4.16 -11.65
C ASP A 26 2.24 -2.80 -11.01
N LYS A 27 2.16 -1.76 -11.84
CA LYS A 27 1.97 -0.39 -11.37
C LYS A 27 0.53 -0.15 -10.96
N ALA A 28 0.33 0.23 -9.69
CA ALA A 28 -1.00 0.54 -9.17
C ALA A 28 -1.58 1.80 -9.82
N ASN A 29 -0.74 2.79 -10.12
CA ASN A 29 -1.12 4.08 -10.72
C ASN A 29 -2.26 4.78 -9.95
N ASN A 30 -2.15 4.78 -8.62
CA ASN A 30 -3.09 5.45 -7.73
C ASN A 30 -3.12 6.98 -7.95
N ASP A 31 -4.29 7.56 -7.73
CA ASP A 31 -4.49 9.01 -7.70
C ASP A 31 -5.21 9.41 -6.41
N LEU A 32 -4.47 10.03 -5.50
CA LEU A 32 -5.01 10.50 -4.21
C LEU A 32 -5.94 11.71 -4.34
N SER A 33 -6.03 12.32 -5.53
CA SER A 33 -7.00 13.38 -5.80
C SER A 33 -8.35 12.85 -6.28
N ASP A 34 -8.42 11.57 -6.69
CA ASP A 34 -9.65 10.91 -7.08
C ASP A 34 -10.46 10.48 -5.85
N GLN A 35 -11.42 11.34 -5.48
CA GLN A 35 -12.32 11.10 -4.35
C GLN A 35 -13.21 9.87 -4.56
N ALA A 36 -13.64 9.58 -5.78
CA ALA A 36 -14.50 8.43 -6.05
C ALA A 36 -13.71 7.13 -5.81
N SER A 37 -12.47 7.08 -6.30
CA SER A 37 -11.56 5.96 -6.04
C SER A 37 -11.30 5.76 -4.54
N LEU A 38 -11.05 6.83 -3.78
CA LEU A 38 -10.85 6.75 -2.33
C LEU A 38 -12.10 6.25 -1.59
N GLN A 39 -13.29 6.70 -2.00
CA GLN A 39 -14.57 6.26 -1.42
C GLN A 39 -14.85 4.78 -1.73
N ASN A 40 -14.63 4.36 -2.97
CA ASN A 40 -14.74 2.95 -3.37
C ASN A 40 -13.75 2.07 -2.60
N GLY A 41 -12.52 2.54 -2.44
CA GLY A 41 -11.48 1.86 -1.68
C GLY A 41 -11.84 1.72 -0.20
N ALA A 42 -12.39 2.78 0.41
CA ALA A 42 -12.90 2.73 1.78
C ALA A 42 -14.05 1.72 1.91
N LYS A 43 -14.99 1.71 0.94
CA LYS A 43 -16.07 0.71 0.89
C LYS A 43 -15.51 -0.71 0.82
N LEU A 44 -14.58 -0.98 -0.07
CA LEU A 44 -13.95 -2.30 -0.21
C LEU A 44 -13.21 -2.70 1.06
N PHE A 45 -12.44 -1.79 1.66
CA PHE A 45 -11.73 -2.04 2.91
C PHE A 45 -12.71 -2.42 4.04
N MET A 46 -13.78 -1.66 4.21
CA MET A 46 -14.76 -1.95 5.26
C MET A 46 -15.43 -3.31 5.05
N ASN A 47 -15.83 -3.64 3.82
CA ASN A 47 -16.59 -4.86 3.54
C ASN A 47 -15.72 -6.13 3.50
N TYR A 48 -14.46 -6.05 3.04
CA TYR A 48 -13.63 -7.22 2.79
C TYR A 48 -12.40 -7.34 3.71
N CYS A 49 -11.94 -6.25 4.32
CA CYS A 49 -10.70 -6.23 5.09
C CYS A 49 -10.91 -6.01 6.58
N PHE A 50 -11.83 -5.12 6.95
CA PHE A 50 -11.94 -4.57 8.32
C PHE A 50 -12.26 -5.62 9.39
N ALA A 51 -12.94 -6.71 9.01
CA ALA A 51 -13.23 -7.83 9.91
C ALA A 51 -11.95 -8.47 10.50
N CYS A 52 -10.85 -8.48 9.75
CA CYS A 52 -9.57 -9.05 10.17
C CYS A 52 -8.51 -7.98 10.43
N HIS A 53 -8.58 -6.86 9.73
CA HIS A 53 -7.55 -5.81 9.71
C HIS A 53 -8.07 -4.50 10.28
N GLY A 54 -7.25 -3.85 11.10
CA GLY A 54 -7.49 -2.47 11.52
C GLY A 54 -6.83 -1.47 10.57
N THR A 55 -7.31 -0.24 10.64
CA THR A 55 -6.47 0.94 10.40
C THR A 55 -6.44 1.74 11.70
N GLN A 56 -5.85 1.15 12.74
CA GLN A 56 -6.04 1.55 14.14
C GLN A 56 -5.56 2.95 14.50
N TYR A 57 -4.76 3.62 13.66
CA TYR A 57 -4.38 5.02 13.87
C TYR A 57 -5.27 6.02 13.13
N GLN A 58 -6.30 5.55 12.42
CA GLN A 58 -7.30 6.38 11.75
C GLN A 58 -8.58 6.46 12.57
N ARG A 59 -9.25 7.62 12.52
CA ARG A 59 -10.60 7.82 13.07
C ARG A 59 -11.61 7.88 11.95
N TYR A 60 -12.79 7.30 12.15
CA TYR A 60 -13.87 7.31 11.15
C TYR A 60 -14.20 8.73 10.66
N GLU A 61 -14.31 9.69 11.57
CA GLU A 61 -14.60 11.10 11.25
C GLU A 61 -13.55 11.71 10.32
N ARG A 62 -12.27 11.44 10.56
CA ARG A 62 -11.19 12.01 9.77
C ARG A 62 -11.19 11.43 8.38
N VAL A 63 -11.32 10.11 8.28
CA VAL A 63 -11.42 9.41 6.99
C VAL A 63 -12.59 9.98 6.18
N ALA A 64 -13.78 10.05 6.77
CA ALA A 64 -14.97 10.56 6.11
C ALA A 64 -14.79 11.99 5.57
N LYS A 65 -14.22 12.90 6.38
CA LYS A 65 -13.97 14.29 5.95
C LYS A 65 -12.94 14.39 4.84
N ASP A 66 -11.84 13.66 4.94
CA ASP A 66 -10.74 13.75 3.98
C ASP A 66 -11.13 13.19 2.61
N ILE A 67 -11.97 12.15 2.57
CA ILE A 67 -12.40 11.50 1.32
C ILE A 67 -13.82 11.93 0.89
N GLY A 68 -14.37 12.98 1.51
CA GLY A 68 -15.63 13.61 1.08
C GLY A 68 -16.90 12.78 1.32
N ILE A 69 -16.90 11.84 2.28
CA ILE A 69 -18.10 11.09 2.68
C ILE A 69 -18.85 11.89 3.76
N PRO A 70 -20.14 12.22 3.55
CA PRO A 70 -20.99 12.78 4.60
C PRO A 70 -20.99 11.88 5.85
N LEU A 71 -20.84 12.47 7.04
CA LEU A 71 -20.70 11.70 8.28
C LEU A 71 -21.85 10.74 8.56
N ASP A 72 -23.07 11.08 8.13
CA ASP A 72 -24.23 10.21 8.31
C ASP A 72 -24.18 8.99 7.40
N LEU A 73 -23.69 9.13 6.15
CA LEU A 73 -23.46 8.00 5.25
C LEU A 73 -22.31 7.11 5.73
N MET A 74 -21.27 7.70 6.32
CA MET A 74 -20.18 6.93 6.95
C MET A 74 -20.73 6.03 8.06
N LYS A 75 -21.56 6.58 8.95
CA LYS A 75 -22.17 5.83 10.05
C LYS A 75 -23.13 4.75 9.53
N GLU A 76 -23.95 5.08 8.54
CA GLU A 76 -24.99 4.18 8.04
C GLU A 76 -24.40 3.00 7.24
N ASN A 77 -23.34 3.23 6.46
CA ASN A 77 -22.88 2.25 5.47
C ASN A 77 -21.48 1.69 5.73
N LEU A 78 -20.66 2.38 6.52
CA LEU A 78 -19.24 2.04 6.71
C LEU A 78 -18.87 1.86 8.19
N MET A 79 -19.82 1.95 9.13
CA MET A 79 -19.60 1.64 10.54
C MET A 79 -20.53 0.49 10.94
N PHE A 80 -19.97 -0.71 11.03
CA PHE A 80 -20.77 -1.91 11.30
C PHE A 80 -20.94 -2.23 12.80
N ASP A 81 -20.14 -1.60 13.66
CA ASP A 81 -20.31 -1.69 15.11
C ASP A 81 -21.30 -0.59 15.56
N PRO A 82 -22.51 -0.95 16.04
CA PRO A 82 -23.52 0.02 16.46
C PRO A 82 -23.09 0.84 17.69
N GLU A 83 -22.11 0.37 18.47
CA GLU A 83 -21.60 1.08 19.64
C GLU A 83 -20.44 2.03 19.28
N ALA A 84 -19.86 1.89 18.10
CA ALA A 84 -18.77 2.73 17.65
C ALA A 84 -19.25 4.17 17.39
N LYS A 85 -18.49 5.14 17.89
CA LYS A 85 -18.73 6.56 17.67
C LYS A 85 -17.93 7.03 16.47
N ILE A 86 -18.43 8.06 15.78
CA ILE A 86 -17.74 8.64 14.62
C ILE A 86 -16.32 9.12 14.93
N GLY A 87 -16.05 9.51 16.19
CA GLY A 87 -14.72 9.91 16.63
C GLY A 87 -13.79 8.76 16.99
N ASP A 88 -14.26 7.51 17.01
CA ASP A 88 -13.48 6.36 17.44
C ASP A 88 -12.45 5.93 16.39
N LEU A 89 -11.47 5.15 16.84
CA LEU A 89 -10.44 4.58 15.98
C LEU A 89 -10.98 3.35 15.25
N MET A 90 -10.49 3.12 14.04
CA MET A 90 -10.86 1.97 13.20
C MET A 90 -10.06 0.73 13.61
N VAL A 91 -10.46 0.11 14.72
CA VAL A 91 -9.80 -1.08 15.27
C VAL A 91 -10.55 -2.34 14.84
N SER A 92 -9.82 -3.38 14.43
CA SER A 92 -10.44 -4.67 14.10
C SER A 92 -11.07 -5.29 15.35
N ALA A 93 -12.24 -5.89 15.18
CA ALA A 93 -12.95 -6.59 16.25
C ALA A 93 -12.30 -7.93 16.63
N ILE A 94 -11.35 -8.44 15.84
CA ILE A 94 -10.73 -9.74 16.08
C ILE A 94 -9.66 -9.67 17.20
N PRO A 95 -9.79 -10.46 18.28
CA PRO A 95 -8.74 -10.55 19.29
C PRO A 95 -7.49 -11.19 18.71
N GLN A 96 -6.33 -10.58 18.95
CA GLN A 96 -5.04 -10.98 18.36
C GLN A 96 -4.67 -12.43 18.68
N ASP A 97 -4.89 -12.87 19.92
CA ASP A 97 -4.59 -14.24 20.37
C ASP A 97 -5.45 -15.29 19.66
N SER A 98 -6.71 -14.95 19.35
CA SER A 98 -7.61 -15.81 18.58
C SER A 98 -7.19 -15.85 17.11
N ALA A 99 -6.90 -14.68 16.54
CA ALA A 99 -6.46 -14.56 15.16
C ALA A 99 -5.17 -15.35 14.89
N ALA A 100 -4.21 -15.30 15.81
CA ALA A 100 -2.97 -16.06 15.72
C ALA A 100 -3.20 -17.58 15.67
N LYS A 101 -4.21 -18.09 16.38
CA LYS A 101 -4.58 -19.52 16.35
C LYS A 101 -5.26 -19.91 15.03
N TRP A 102 -6.07 -19.02 14.46
CA TRP A 102 -6.84 -19.32 13.24
C TRP A 102 -6.03 -19.17 11.95
N PHE A 103 -5.13 -18.18 11.88
CA PHE A 103 -4.40 -17.83 10.66
C PHE A 103 -2.90 -18.18 10.71
N GLY A 104 -2.41 -18.75 11.81
CA GLY A 104 -0.99 -19.03 12.04
C GLY A 104 -0.18 -17.78 12.44
N GLY A 105 -0.83 -16.62 12.52
CA GLY A 105 -0.28 -15.36 12.99
C GLY A 105 -1.38 -14.29 13.03
N PRO A 106 -1.25 -13.24 13.85
CA PRO A 106 -2.22 -12.17 13.86
C PRO A 106 -2.20 -11.41 12.52
N PRO A 107 -3.36 -11.11 11.93
CA PRO A 107 -3.44 -10.20 10.79
C PRO A 107 -2.81 -8.84 11.16
N PRO A 108 -1.93 -8.29 10.31
CA PRO A 108 -1.30 -7.01 10.59
C PRO A 108 -2.31 -5.87 10.53
N ASP A 109 -2.03 -4.81 11.29
CA ASP A 109 -2.67 -3.52 11.08
C ASP A 109 -2.26 -2.94 9.72
N LEU A 110 -3.23 -2.38 9.01
CA LEU A 110 -3.03 -1.88 7.65
C LEU A 110 -2.86 -0.37 7.58
N THR A 111 -2.82 0.37 8.70
CA THR A 111 -2.71 1.84 8.64
C THR A 111 -1.53 2.30 7.80
N LEU A 112 -0.36 1.67 7.96
CA LEU A 112 0.88 2.05 7.27
C LEU A 112 1.32 1.04 6.21
N VAL A 113 0.48 0.09 5.82
CA VAL A 113 0.91 -1.04 4.99
C VAL A 113 1.43 -0.59 3.62
N ALA A 114 0.82 0.44 3.01
CA ALA A 114 1.28 1.02 1.75
C ALA A 114 2.67 1.67 1.86
N ARG A 115 3.07 2.16 3.03
CA ARG A 115 4.44 2.67 3.28
C ARG A 115 5.45 1.57 3.52
N VAL A 116 5.03 0.47 4.14
CA VAL A 116 5.91 -0.67 4.46
C VAL A 116 6.20 -1.52 3.22
N ARG A 117 5.17 -1.78 2.40
CA ARG A 117 5.27 -2.68 1.24
C ARG A 117 5.36 -1.95 -0.10
N GLY A 118 4.81 -0.74 -0.19
CA GLY A 118 4.60 -0.04 -1.46
C GLY A 118 3.25 -0.38 -2.10
N THR A 119 2.72 0.56 -2.89
CA THR A 119 1.41 0.42 -3.54
C THR A 119 1.42 -0.62 -4.66
N ASP A 120 2.46 -0.64 -5.49
CA ASP A 120 2.63 -1.66 -6.54
C ASP A 120 2.67 -3.08 -5.97
N TRP A 121 3.28 -3.24 -4.78
CA TRP A 121 3.30 -4.54 -4.09
C TRP A 121 1.91 -4.97 -3.66
N LEU A 122 1.13 -4.07 -3.05
CA LEU A 122 -0.24 -4.38 -2.60
C LEU A 122 -1.17 -4.67 -3.77
N TYR A 123 -1.07 -3.86 -4.83
CA TYR A 123 -1.84 -4.01 -6.05
C TYR A 123 -1.58 -5.35 -6.72
N THR A 124 -0.30 -5.74 -6.83
CA THR A 124 0.05 -7.04 -7.40
C THR A 124 -0.32 -8.19 -6.47
N TYR A 125 -0.11 -8.04 -5.16
CA TYR A 125 -0.45 -9.04 -4.15
C TYR A 125 -1.93 -9.41 -4.18
N LEU A 126 -2.83 -8.43 -4.15
CA LEU A 126 -4.28 -8.68 -4.13
C LEU A 126 -4.81 -9.31 -5.43
N ARG A 127 -4.09 -9.15 -6.55
CA ARG A 127 -4.49 -9.72 -7.86
C ARG A 127 -3.89 -11.07 -8.19
N SER A 128 -2.90 -11.52 -7.41
CA SER A 128 -2.08 -12.69 -7.74
C SER A 128 -2.30 -13.88 -6.80
N PHE A 129 -3.48 -13.95 -6.18
CA PHE A 129 -3.93 -15.18 -5.53
C PHE A 129 -4.20 -16.26 -6.59
N TYR A 130 -3.90 -17.51 -6.26
CA TYR A 130 -4.20 -18.66 -7.12
C TYR A 130 -4.50 -19.90 -6.29
N THR A 131 -5.23 -20.86 -6.86
CA THR A 131 -5.58 -22.12 -6.23
C THR A 131 -4.35 -22.98 -5.92
N ASP A 132 -4.26 -23.44 -4.67
CA ASP A 132 -3.21 -24.32 -4.18
C ASP A 132 -3.75 -25.16 -3.02
N SER A 133 -4.16 -26.39 -3.34
CA SER A 133 -4.75 -27.32 -2.37
C SER A 133 -3.77 -27.79 -1.28
N SER A 134 -2.47 -27.50 -1.41
CA SER A 134 -1.48 -27.78 -0.36
C SER A 134 -1.53 -26.76 0.78
N ARG A 135 -2.23 -25.63 0.60
CA ARG A 135 -2.32 -24.54 1.57
C ARG A 135 -3.57 -24.67 2.46
N PRO A 136 -3.53 -24.18 3.71
CA PRO A 136 -4.67 -24.29 4.64
C PRO A 136 -5.98 -23.66 4.14
N PHE A 137 -5.89 -22.60 3.34
CA PHE A 137 -7.04 -21.90 2.76
C PHE A 137 -7.26 -22.23 1.27
N GLY A 138 -6.58 -23.26 0.74
CA GLY A 138 -6.75 -23.68 -0.65
C GLY A 138 -6.20 -22.70 -1.70
N VAL A 139 -5.52 -21.63 -1.27
CA VAL A 139 -4.93 -20.61 -2.13
C VAL A 139 -3.50 -20.27 -1.70
N ASN A 140 -2.72 -19.78 -2.66
CA ASN A 140 -1.38 -19.24 -2.48
C ASN A 140 -1.22 -17.92 -3.27
N ASN A 141 -0.05 -17.31 -3.24
CA ASN A 141 0.17 -15.99 -3.85
C ASN A 141 1.54 -15.88 -4.52
N ILE A 142 1.59 -15.24 -5.70
CA ILE A 142 2.84 -15.08 -6.48
C ILE A 142 3.81 -14.12 -5.78
N VAL A 143 3.30 -13.01 -5.26
CA VAL A 143 4.10 -11.95 -4.62
C VAL A 143 4.53 -12.34 -3.21
N PHE A 144 3.71 -13.12 -2.50
CA PHE A 144 4.01 -13.58 -1.16
C PHE A 144 3.75 -15.09 -1.01
N PRO A 145 4.69 -15.93 -1.46
CA PRO A 145 4.54 -17.39 -1.38
C PRO A 145 4.32 -17.86 0.05
N SER A 146 3.50 -18.91 0.20
CA SER A 146 3.06 -19.44 1.50
C SER A 146 2.28 -18.43 2.35
N VAL A 147 1.54 -17.54 1.70
CA VAL A 147 0.61 -16.62 2.35
C VAL A 147 -0.32 -17.36 3.33
N GLY A 148 -0.58 -16.74 4.48
CA GLY A 148 -1.50 -17.22 5.52
C GLY A 148 -2.88 -16.56 5.47
N MET A 149 -3.16 -15.79 4.43
CA MET A 149 -4.40 -15.06 4.21
C MET A 149 -5.27 -15.83 3.20
N PRO A 150 -6.58 -16.02 3.45
CA PRO A 150 -7.49 -16.50 2.43
C PRO A 150 -7.65 -15.48 1.30
N HIS A 151 -8.19 -15.89 0.16
CA HIS A 151 -8.52 -14.97 -0.93
C HIS A 151 -9.83 -14.23 -0.60
N VAL A 152 -9.72 -13.14 0.18
CA VAL A 152 -10.90 -12.41 0.68
C VAL A 152 -11.71 -11.71 -0.42
N LEU A 153 -11.17 -11.57 -1.63
CA LEU A 153 -11.84 -10.95 -2.77
C LEU A 153 -12.29 -11.99 -3.83
N GLU A 154 -12.33 -13.28 -3.47
CA GLU A 154 -12.71 -14.37 -4.39
C GLU A 154 -14.09 -14.16 -5.03
N GLU A 155 -15.06 -13.64 -4.27
CA GLU A 155 -16.39 -13.30 -4.81
C GLU A 155 -16.31 -12.27 -5.95
N LEU A 156 -15.38 -11.32 -5.86
CA LEU A 156 -15.17 -10.30 -6.90
C LEU A 156 -14.34 -10.83 -8.08
N GLN A 157 -13.30 -11.62 -7.83
CA GLN A 157 -12.35 -12.07 -8.85
C GLN A 157 -12.79 -13.35 -9.57
N GLY A 158 -13.55 -14.22 -8.89
CA GLY A 158 -13.71 -15.63 -9.24
C GLY A 158 -12.59 -16.50 -8.67
N ILE A 159 -12.47 -17.73 -9.16
CA ILE A 159 -11.44 -18.68 -8.71
C ILE A 159 -10.22 -18.60 -9.64
N PRO A 160 -9.08 -18.04 -9.19
CA PRO A 160 -7.90 -17.89 -10.03
C PRO A 160 -7.06 -19.17 -10.11
N GLU A 161 -6.80 -19.66 -11.32
CA GLU A 161 -5.91 -20.78 -11.59
C GLU A 161 -4.48 -20.31 -11.93
N PRO A 162 -3.43 -21.01 -11.47
CA PRO A 162 -2.05 -20.63 -11.73
C PRO A 162 -1.63 -20.86 -13.18
N VAL A 163 -0.94 -19.88 -13.77
CA VAL A 163 -0.27 -20.00 -15.06
C VAL A 163 1.21 -20.29 -14.84
N TYR A 164 1.69 -21.43 -15.34
CA TYR A 164 3.07 -21.88 -15.14
C TYR A 164 3.97 -21.55 -16.34
N GLU A 165 5.20 -21.15 -16.03
CA GLU A 165 6.32 -21.12 -16.97
C GLU A 165 7.42 -22.06 -16.47
N THR A 166 8.03 -22.81 -17.39
CA THR A 166 9.20 -23.65 -17.08
C THR A 166 10.46 -22.81 -17.26
N LYS A 167 11.21 -22.60 -16.17
CA LYS A 167 12.52 -21.97 -16.21
C LYS A 167 13.59 -22.98 -15.84
N ILE A 168 14.67 -23.01 -16.62
CA ILE A 168 15.85 -23.79 -16.27
C ILE A 168 16.72 -22.92 -15.37
N VAL A 169 16.84 -23.29 -14.11
CA VAL A 169 17.75 -22.66 -13.14
C VAL A 169 18.78 -23.71 -12.78
N ASP A 170 20.06 -23.40 -12.99
CA ASP A 170 21.19 -24.32 -12.71
C ASP A 170 21.08 -25.71 -13.37
N GLY A 171 20.47 -25.78 -14.56
CA GLY A 171 20.29 -27.03 -15.31
C GLY A 171 19.13 -27.90 -14.83
N VAL A 172 18.34 -27.44 -13.85
CA VAL A 172 17.13 -28.10 -13.35
C VAL A 172 15.89 -27.33 -13.81
N GLU A 173 14.88 -28.05 -14.29
CA GLU A 173 13.58 -27.46 -14.64
C GLU A 173 12.81 -27.09 -13.38
N HIS A 174 12.51 -25.79 -13.24
CA HIS A 174 11.64 -25.25 -12.20
C HIS A 174 10.36 -24.70 -12.85
N LYS A 175 9.22 -25.29 -12.52
CA LYS A 175 7.91 -24.71 -12.83
C LYS A 175 7.64 -23.57 -11.86
N THR A 176 7.49 -22.36 -12.39
CA THR A 176 7.21 -21.17 -11.60
C THR A 176 5.85 -20.61 -12.03
N VAL A 177 5.04 -20.21 -11.06
CA VAL A 177 3.79 -19.49 -11.34
C VAL A 177 4.16 -18.06 -11.75
N VAL A 178 3.77 -17.67 -12.96
CA VAL A 178 4.10 -16.35 -13.55
C VAL A 178 2.88 -15.45 -13.70
N GLY A 179 1.69 -15.99 -13.50
CA GLY A 179 0.44 -15.24 -13.56
C GLY A 179 -0.72 -16.09 -13.07
N VAL A 180 -1.91 -15.49 -13.10
CA VAL A 180 -3.15 -16.14 -12.70
C VAL A 180 -4.20 -15.90 -13.78
N LYS A 181 -5.13 -16.84 -13.92
CA LYS A 181 -6.29 -16.70 -14.81
C LYS A 181 -7.54 -17.07 -14.04
N THR A 182 -8.47 -16.13 -13.94
CA THR A 182 -9.80 -16.39 -13.36
C THR A 182 -10.62 -17.33 -14.27
N ASP A 183 -11.45 -18.14 -13.64
CA ASP A 183 -12.47 -18.96 -14.30
C ASP A 183 -13.68 -18.16 -14.80
N GLY A 184 -13.77 -16.88 -14.45
CA GLY A 184 -14.86 -15.98 -14.84
C GLY A 184 -16.11 -16.13 -13.98
N SER A 185 -16.03 -16.76 -12.81
CA SER A 185 -17.16 -16.89 -11.88
C SER A 185 -17.37 -15.66 -10.98
N GLY A 186 -16.43 -14.70 -11.00
CA GLY A 186 -16.48 -13.51 -10.16
C GLY A 186 -17.56 -12.51 -10.56
N GLU A 187 -17.95 -11.66 -9.62
CA GLU A 187 -18.90 -10.56 -9.87
C GLU A 187 -18.35 -9.51 -10.84
N LEU A 188 -17.02 -9.36 -10.89
CA LEU A 188 -16.32 -8.38 -11.72
C LEU A 188 -15.56 -9.07 -12.83
N ASN A 189 -15.50 -8.43 -14.00
CA ASN A 189 -14.52 -8.82 -15.01
C ASN A 189 -13.09 -8.40 -14.58
N THR A 190 -12.08 -8.84 -15.34
CA THR A 190 -10.66 -8.60 -14.99
C THR A 190 -10.35 -7.11 -14.82
N GLU A 191 -10.83 -6.26 -15.74
CA GLU A 191 -10.57 -4.82 -15.74
C GLU A 191 -11.28 -4.10 -14.58
N GLU A 192 -12.50 -4.52 -14.26
CA GLU A 192 -13.27 -4.03 -13.11
C GLU A 192 -12.63 -4.46 -11.79
N TYR A 193 -12.17 -5.71 -11.69
CA TYR A 193 -11.45 -6.21 -10.53
C TYR A 193 -10.13 -5.47 -10.32
N ASP A 194 -9.35 -5.26 -11.39
CA ASP A 194 -8.14 -4.44 -11.38
C ASP A 194 -8.44 -3.03 -10.84
N SER A 195 -9.51 -2.41 -11.32
CA SER A 195 -9.93 -1.08 -10.86
C SER A 195 -10.35 -1.08 -9.39
N ALA A 196 -11.08 -2.09 -8.94
CA ALA A 196 -11.49 -2.24 -7.54
C ALA A 196 -10.28 -2.43 -6.61
N VAL A 197 -9.32 -3.28 -7.00
CA VAL A 197 -8.08 -3.47 -6.24
C VAL A 197 -7.26 -2.18 -6.21
N ARG A 198 -7.18 -1.44 -7.32
CA ARG A 198 -6.53 -0.12 -7.34
C ARG A 198 -7.20 0.85 -6.37
N ASP A 199 -8.53 0.93 -6.38
CA ASP A 199 -9.28 1.80 -5.46
C ASP A 199 -9.00 1.44 -3.99
N LEU A 200 -9.01 0.15 -3.65
CA LEU A 200 -8.63 -0.34 -2.33
C LEU A 200 -7.19 0.05 -1.95
N VAL A 201 -6.24 -0.12 -2.86
CA VAL A 201 -4.83 0.26 -2.63
C VAL A 201 -4.65 1.77 -2.56
N ASN A 202 -5.44 2.55 -3.29
CA ASN A 202 -5.47 4.02 -3.22
C ASN A 202 -5.94 4.49 -1.83
N PHE A 203 -6.99 3.85 -1.29
CA PHE A 203 -7.42 4.09 0.09
C PHE A 203 -6.35 3.72 1.12
N LEU A 204 -5.65 2.59 0.96
CA LEU A 204 -4.54 2.20 1.84
C LEU A 204 -3.32 3.14 1.73
N GLU A 205 -3.07 3.70 0.55
CA GLU A 205 -2.06 4.74 0.35
C GLU A 205 -2.43 6.02 1.09
N TYR A 206 -3.69 6.47 0.96
CA TYR A 206 -4.24 7.57 1.75
C TYR A 206 -4.08 7.28 3.26
N SER A 207 -4.43 6.08 3.71
CA SER A 207 -4.29 5.70 5.12
C SER A 207 -2.85 5.82 5.62
N GLY A 208 -1.87 5.43 4.80
CA GLY A 208 -0.46 5.52 5.14
C GLY A 208 0.07 6.95 5.22
N ASP A 209 -0.56 7.90 4.52
CA ASP A 209 -0.11 9.29 4.40
C ASP A 209 -1.26 10.27 4.05
N PRO A 210 -2.21 10.54 4.98
CA PRO A 210 -3.41 11.31 4.68
C PRO A 210 -3.14 12.75 4.18
N VAL A 211 -1.99 13.30 4.55
CA VAL A 211 -1.57 14.68 4.21
C VAL A 211 -0.57 14.70 3.04
N LYS A 212 -0.45 13.62 2.26
CA LYS A 212 0.53 13.51 1.18
C LYS A 212 0.41 14.67 0.19
N LEU A 213 -0.79 14.93 -0.33
CA LEU A 213 -1.01 16.02 -1.29
C LEU A 213 -0.62 17.40 -0.73
N GLU A 214 -1.05 17.70 0.50
CA GLU A 214 -0.69 18.94 1.19
C GLU A 214 0.83 19.06 1.39
N ARG A 215 1.49 17.99 1.80
CA ARG A 215 2.95 17.96 1.99
C ARG A 215 3.68 18.23 0.67
N HIS A 216 3.24 17.64 -0.44
CA HIS A 216 3.87 17.86 -1.75
C HIS A 216 3.66 19.31 -2.22
N ALA A 217 2.45 19.87 -2.05
CA ALA A 217 2.15 21.26 -2.38
C ALA A 217 3.00 22.25 -1.57
N LEU A 218 3.11 22.03 -0.25
CA LEU A 218 3.96 22.85 0.63
C LEU A 218 5.44 22.66 0.32
N GLY A 219 5.87 21.45 -0.02
CA GLY A 219 7.25 21.12 -0.34
C GLY A 219 7.81 21.98 -1.48
N TRP A 220 7.01 22.26 -2.52
CA TRP A 220 7.41 23.14 -3.61
C TRP A 220 7.76 24.56 -3.13
N TRP A 221 6.90 25.14 -2.30
CA TRP A 221 7.10 26.47 -1.72
C TRP A 221 8.29 26.53 -0.78
N VAL A 222 8.45 25.51 0.07
CA VAL A 222 9.59 25.40 0.99
C VAL A 222 10.89 25.30 0.21
N MET A 223 10.95 24.48 -0.84
CA MET A 223 12.15 24.36 -1.67
C MET A 223 12.49 25.66 -2.39
N ALA A 224 11.50 26.37 -2.94
CA ALA A 224 11.71 27.68 -3.56
C ALA A 224 12.26 28.71 -2.55
N PHE A 225 11.67 28.78 -1.35
CA PHE A 225 12.16 29.64 -0.28
C PHE A 225 13.61 29.31 0.10
N LEU A 226 13.94 28.04 0.28
CA LEU A 226 15.30 27.61 0.65
C LEU A 226 16.34 27.97 -0.43
N VAL A 227 15.99 27.89 -1.72
CA VAL A 227 16.86 28.32 -2.81
C VAL A 227 17.14 29.81 -2.74
N ILE A 228 16.09 30.63 -2.59
CA ILE A 228 16.21 32.09 -2.48
C ILE A 228 17.02 32.47 -1.23
N PHE A 229 16.69 31.87 -0.09
CA PHE A 229 17.37 32.11 1.17
C PHE A 229 18.85 31.71 1.09
N THR A 230 19.17 30.60 0.42
CA THR A 230 20.55 30.17 0.19
C THR A 230 21.33 31.23 -0.61
N ILE A 231 20.73 31.84 -1.63
CA ILE A 231 21.37 32.95 -2.38
C ILE A 231 21.69 34.11 -1.43
N VAL A 232 20.73 34.53 -0.61
CA VAL A 232 20.91 35.62 0.36
C VAL A 232 22.02 35.29 1.36
N VAL A 233 22.03 34.08 1.92
CA VAL A 233 23.07 33.63 2.87
C VAL A 233 24.44 33.54 2.22
N VAL A 234 24.53 33.12 0.95
CA VAL A 234 25.81 33.09 0.21
C VAL A 234 26.33 34.50 -0.06
N LEU A 235 25.46 35.43 -0.44
CA LEU A 235 25.83 36.85 -0.61
C LEU A 235 26.27 37.47 0.72
N LEU A 236 25.54 37.19 1.81
CA LEU A 236 25.89 37.62 3.15
C LEU A 236 27.26 37.07 3.57
N LYS A 237 27.50 35.77 3.36
CA LYS A 237 28.81 35.14 3.60
C LYS A 237 29.91 35.85 2.81
N LYS A 238 29.68 36.13 1.52
CA LYS A 238 30.67 36.81 0.68
C LYS A 238 31.03 38.19 1.23
N GLU A 239 30.04 38.92 1.76
CA GLU A 239 30.28 40.23 2.38
C GLU A 239 31.06 40.11 3.69
N TYR A 240 30.65 39.25 4.62
CA TYR A 240 31.34 39.08 5.91
C TYR A 240 32.78 38.57 5.78
N TRP A 241 33.05 37.74 4.79
CA TRP A 241 34.38 37.15 4.57
C TRP A 241 35.26 37.96 3.62
N ARG A 242 34.79 39.12 3.15
CA ARG A 242 35.54 39.98 2.23
C ARG A 242 36.90 40.40 2.81
N ASP A 243 36.97 40.64 4.11
CA ASP A 243 38.16 41.19 4.75
C ASP A 243 39.06 40.10 5.39
N VAL A 244 38.68 38.82 5.26
CA VAL A 244 39.41 37.68 5.87
C VAL A 244 40.19 36.90 4.81
N HIS A 245 40.03 37.19 3.51
CA HIS A 245 40.68 36.49 2.39
C HIS A 245 41.24 37.48 1.37
#